data_AF-A0A9P0LG94-F1
#
_entry.id   AF-A0A9P0LG94-F1
#
_cell.length_a   1.000
_cell.length_b   1.000
_cell.length_c   1.000
_cell.angle_alpha   90.00
_cell.angle_beta   90.00
_cell.angle_gamma   90.00
#
_symmetry.space_group_name_H-M   'P 1'
#
loop_
_entity.id
_entity.type
_entity.pdbx_description
1 polymer ?
#
loop_
_entity_poly.entity_id
_entity_poly.type
_entity_poly.pdbx_seq_one_letter_code
_entity_poly.pdbx_strand_id
1 'polypeptide(L)'
;MLQMYEGAHRTSDRNRTFFCDCRPSCVELNYEVQLSQSALNHEKTYRARYRRPTNESYLYARLSVFFREEFFLSLERNELYGPTDFLANFGGLLGLFTGFSLLSLAEIVYFLSVRICCNLRLYNF
;
A
#
# COMPACT_ATOMS: atom_id res chain seq x y z
N MET A 1 13.56 22.48 1.95
CA MET A 1 12.57 22.43 0.84
C MET A 1 13.17 23.23 -0.30
N LEU A 2 13.73 22.73 -1.39
CA LEU A 2 13.81 21.44 -2.08
C LEU A 2 15.21 21.37 -2.68
N GLN A 3 15.92 20.24 -2.57
CA GLN A 3 16.98 19.77 -3.47
C GLN A 3 17.68 18.56 -2.85
N MET A 4 17.01 17.41 -2.76
CA MET A 4 17.63 16.07 -2.72
C MET A 4 16.56 15.02 -3.08
N TYR A 5 15.96 15.17 -4.26
CA TYR A 5 15.28 14.08 -4.97
C TYR A 5 15.90 14.02 -6.37
N GLU A 6 17.11 13.50 -6.48
CA GLU A 6 17.58 12.95 -7.75
C GLU A 6 18.36 11.68 -7.44
N GLY A 7 17.67 10.54 -7.54
CA GLY A 7 18.31 9.24 -7.69
C GLY A 7 19.04 9.20 -9.02
N ALA A 8 20.35 9.47 -8.99
CA ALA A 8 21.20 9.43 -10.17
C ALA A 8 21.49 7.98 -10.58
N HIS A 9 20.58 7.35 -11.31
CA HIS A 9 20.93 6.18 -12.13
C HIS A 9 21.50 6.69 -13.46
N ARG A 10 22.79 7.06 -13.46
CA ARG A 10 23.50 7.55 -14.65
C ARG A 10 24.76 6.72 -14.89
N THR A 11 24.59 5.52 -15.41
CA THR A 11 25.67 4.83 -16.12
C THR A 11 25.84 5.49 -17.47
N SER A 12 26.92 6.27 -17.59
CA SER A 12 27.41 6.83 -18.85
C SER A 12 27.89 5.69 -19.76
N ASP A 13 27.20 5.45 -20.87
CA ASP A 13 27.85 4.89 -22.05
C ASP A 13 27.27 5.49 -23.34
N ARG A 14 28.18 5.98 -24.19
CA ARG A 14 27.94 6.84 -25.34
C ARG A 14 28.04 6.00 -26.63
N ASN A 15 27.27 4.92 -26.77
CA ASN A 15 26.85 4.33 -28.08
C ASN A 15 26.06 3.00 -28.02
N ARG A 16 25.30 2.73 -26.96
CA ARG A 16 24.30 1.65 -26.98
C ARG A 16 23.02 2.16 -26.35
N THR A 17 22.01 2.46 -27.17
CA THR A 17 20.65 2.71 -26.69
C THR A 17 20.06 1.37 -26.24
N PHE A 18 20.47 0.92 -25.05
CA PHE A 18 19.77 -0.14 -24.36
C PHE A 18 18.40 0.41 -23.96
N PHE A 19 17.35 -0.10 -24.60
CA PHE A 19 15.96 0.12 -24.19
C PHE A 19 15.76 -0.58 -22.85
N CYS A 20 15.98 0.15 -21.75
CA CYS A 20 15.66 -0.35 -20.41
C CYS A 20 14.24 0.05 -20.04
N ASP A 21 13.32 -0.89 -20.16
CA ASP A 21 11.95 -0.76 -19.65
C ASP A 21 11.92 -1.14 -18.16
N CYS A 22 12.57 -0.31 -17.33
CA CYS A 22 12.63 -0.51 -15.89
C CYS A 22 11.26 -0.19 -15.27
N ARG A 23 10.46 -1.22 -15.00
CA ARG A 23 9.25 -1.10 -14.21
C ARG A 23 9.59 -0.73 -12.76
N PRO A 24 8.82 0.16 -12.11
CA PRO A 24 9.06 0.53 -10.73
C PRO A 24 8.94 -0.67 -9.81
N SER A 25 9.72 -0.68 -8.73
CA SER A 25 9.58 -1.67 -7.66
C SER A 25 8.21 -1.51 -6.98
N CYS A 26 7.59 -2.63 -6.62
CA CYS A 26 6.35 -2.63 -5.81
C CYS A 26 6.61 -2.23 -4.35
N VAL A 27 7.85 -2.40 -3.88
CA VAL A 27 8.29 -2.02 -2.54
C VAL A 27 9.44 -1.04 -2.68
N GLU A 28 9.24 0.16 -2.16
CA GLU A 28 10.22 1.24 -2.15
C GLU A 28 10.38 1.76 -0.72
N LEU A 29 11.63 1.93 -0.30
CA LEU A 29 11.99 2.37 1.03
C LEU A 29 12.79 3.68 0.89
N ASN A 30 12.17 4.77 1.28
CA ASN A 30 12.71 6.12 1.14
C ASN A 30 13.03 6.73 2.51
N TYR A 31 14.26 7.20 2.67
CA TYR A 31 14.71 7.91 3.87
C TYR A 31 14.99 9.37 3.54
N GLU A 32 14.36 10.29 4.27
CA GLU A 32 14.69 11.71 4.18
C GLU A 32 15.94 12.01 5.02
N VAL A 33 16.99 12.51 4.36
CA VAL A 33 18.27 12.82 5.01
C VAL A 33 18.34 14.29 5.39
N GLN A 34 18.63 14.57 6.67
CA GLN A 34 18.93 15.92 7.17
C GLN A 34 20.39 16.01 7.59
N LEU A 35 21.10 17.02 7.06
CA LEU A 35 22.53 17.22 7.31
C LEU A 35 22.74 18.37 8.30
N SER A 36 23.45 18.11 9.40
CA SER A 36 23.92 19.12 10.33
C SER A 36 25.46 19.14 10.35
N GLN A 37 26.04 20.33 10.26
CA GLN A 37 27.50 20.52 10.25
C GLN A 37 27.90 21.41 11.43
N SER A 38 28.96 21.01 12.13
CA SER A 38 29.52 21.76 13.26
C SER A 38 31.03 21.80 13.15
N ALA A 39 31.65 22.92 13.54
CA ALA A 39 33.10 23.05 13.55
C ALA A 39 33.74 22.01 14.49
N LEU A 40 34.57 21.12 13.93
CA LEU A 40 35.26 20.08 14.69
C LEU A 40 36.63 20.61 15.16
N ASN A 41 36.74 20.94 16.45
CA ASN A 41 38.02 21.27 17.08
C ASN A 41 38.73 20.00 17.58
N HIS A 42 39.30 19.24 16.64
CA HIS A 42 39.93 17.94 16.93
C HIS A 42 41.04 18.04 17.99
N GLU A 43 41.91 19.05 17.91
CA GLU A 43 43.01 19.28 18.86
C GLU A 43 42.51 19.40 20.31
N LYS A 44 41.52 20.26 20.55
CA LYS A 44 40.94 20.48 21.88
C LYS A 44 40.26 19.20 22.41
N THR A 45 39.50 18.51 21.56
CA THR A 45 38.84 17.25 21.95
C THR A 45 39.84 16.14 22.27
N TYR A 46 40.91 16.00 21.48
CA TYR A 46 41.95 15.00 21.71
C TYR A 46 42.75 15.31 22.98
N ARG A 47 43.14 16.57 23.18
CA ARG A 47 43.87 17.01 24.38
C ARG A 47 43.05 16.78 25.65
N ALA A 48 41.74 17.04 25.61
CA ALA A 48 40.83 16.78 26.73
C ALA A 48 40.71 15.28 27.06
N ARG A 49 40.75 14.40 26.04
CA ARG A 49 40.58 12.94 26.22
C ARG A 49 41.89 12.21 26.58
N TYR A 50 43.01 12.55 25.93
CA TYR A 50 44.27 11.82 26.04
C TYR A 50 45.40 12.57 26.76
N ARG A 51 45.21 13.85 27.10
CA ARG A 51 46.22 14.73 27.74
C ARG A 51 47.56 14.79 27.01
N ARG A 52 47.56 14.57 25.69
CA ARG A 52 48.75 14.61 24.83
C ARG A 52 48.50 15.55 23.64
N PRO A 53 49.56 16.16 23.07
CA PRO A 53 49.43 16.94 21.84
C PRO A 53 49.03 16.02 20.67
N THR A 54 48.24 16.55 19.74
CA THR A 54 47.92 15.88 18.48
C THR A 54 49.06 16.05 17.49
N ASN A 55 49.34 15.03 16.68
CA ASN A 55 50.19 15.20 15.50
C ASN A 55 49.40 15.95 14.41
N GLU A 56 49.90 17.10 13.96
CA GLU A 56 49.22 18.00 13.01
C GLU A 56 49.19 17.52 11.55
N SER A 57 49.78 16.35 11.27
CA SER A 57 49.94 15.84 9.89
C SER A 57 48.67 15.25 9.26
N TYR A 58 47.53 15.20 9.98
CA TYR A 58 46.30 14.55 9.51
C TYR A 58 45.08 15.47 9.62
N LEU A 59 44.24 15.46 8.59
CA LEU A 59 42.92 16.09 8.59
C LEU A 59 41.88 15.12 9.17
N TYR A 60 41.10 15.58 10.14
CA TYR A 60 40.07 14.77 10.81
C TYR A 60 38.68 15.25 10.44
N ALA A 61 37.82 14.32 10.04
CA ALA A 61 36.39 14.53 9.84
C ALA A 61 35.60 13.58 10.76
N ARG A 62 34.45 14.04 11.25
CA ARG A 62 33.53 13.23 12.05
C ARG A 62 32.16 13.21 11.38
N LEU A 63 31.67 12.01 11.09
CA LEU A 63 30.31 11.76 10.61
C LEU A 63 29.56 10.93 11.66
N SER A 64 28.37 11.38 12.04
CA SER A 64 27.45 10.64 12.90
C SER A 64 26.12 10.49 12.18
N VAL A 65 25.70 9.26 11.92
CA VAL A 65 24.43 8.92 11.27
C VAL A 65 23.51 8.34 12.33
N PHE A 66 22.32 8.92 12.47
CA PHE A 66 21.31 8.48 13.42
C PHE A 66 19.91 8.68 12.81
N PHE A 67 18.97 7.84 13.23
CA PHE A 67 17.55 8.03 12.87
C PHE A 67 16.99 9.18 13.69
N ARG A 68 16.25 10.08 13.02
CA ARG A 68 15.62 11.23 13.68
C ARG A 68 14.39 10.79 14.48
N GLU A 69 13.63 9.84 13.95
CA GLU A 69 12.46 9.24 14.59
C GLU A 69 12.67 7.73 14.81
N GLU A 70 12.04 7.17 15.84
CA GLU A 70 12.13 5.75 16.20
C GLU A 70 11.12 4.86 15.44
N PHE A 71 10.25 5.45 14.63
CA PHE A 71 9.20 4.77 13.88
C PHE A 71 9.32 5.01 12.38
N PHE A 72 8.82 4.05 11.58
CA PHE A 72 8.80 4.12 10.12
C PHE A 72 7.36 4.26 9.63
N LEU A 73 7.13 5.15 8.67
CA LEU A 73 5.83 5.28 8.00
C LEU A 73 5.76 4.30 6.84
N SER A 74 4.79 3.38 6.87
CA SER A 74 4.50 2.47 5.77
C SER A 74 3.22 2.90 5.05
N LEU A 75 3.26 2.96 3.71
CA LEU A 75 2.10 3.22 2.88
C LEU A 75 1.93 2.08 1.88
N GLU A 76 0.81 1.39 1.98
CA GLU A 76 0.44 0.31 1.07
C GLU A 76 -0.75 0.75 0.20
N ARG A 77 -0.75 0.36 -1.07
CA ARG A 77 -1.86 0.62 -2.00
C ARG A 77 -2.63 -0.68 -2.22
N ASN A 78 -3.84 -0.73 -1.68
CA ASN A 78 -4.74 -1.87 -1.89
C ASN A 78 -5.73 -1.56 -3.00
N GLU A 79 -6.20 -2.60 -3.69
CA GLU A 79 -7.27 -2.47 -4.66
C GLU A 79 -8.53 -1.94 -3.97
N LEU A 80 -9.06 -0.80 -4.45
CA LEU A 80 -10.13 -0.07 -3.78
C LEU A 80 -11.50 -0.74 -3.98
N TYR A 81 -11.64 -1.57 -5.01
CA TYR A 81 -12.86 -2.29 -5.37
C TYR A 81 -12.50 -3.68 -5.86
N GLY A 82 -12.88 -4.69 -5.08
CA GLY A 82 -12.70 -6.10 -5.44
C GLY A 82 -13.92 -6.66 -6.18
N PRO A 83 -13.76 -7.82 -6.85
CA PRO A 83 -14.88 -8.57 -7.43
C PRO A 83 -15.97 -8.91 -6.39
N THR A 84 -15.57 -9.03 -5.12
CA THR A 84 -16.46 -9.24 -3.98
C THR A 84 -17.39 -8.07 -3.72
N ASP A 85 -16.92 -6.84 -3.90
CA ASP A 85 -17.74 -5.63 -3.71
C ASP A 85 -18.79 -5.49 -4.83
N PHE A 86 -18.40 -5.83 -6.06
CA PHE A 86 -19.36 -5.91 -7.17
C PHE A 86 -20.44 -6.96 -6.91
N LEU A 87 -20.05 -8.15 -6.46
CA LEU A 87 -20.99 -9.23 -6.16
C LEU A 87 -21.91 -8.88 -4.99
N ALA A 88 -21.41 -8.17 -3.97
CA ALA A 88 -22.24 -7.71 -2.85
C ALA A 88 -23.33 -6.73 -3.31
N ASN A 89 -22.98 -5.77 -4.19
CA ASN A 89 -23.92 -4.79 -4.72
C ASN A 89 -24.98 -5.43 -5.64
N PHE A 90 -24.56 -6.29 -6.58
CA PHE A 90 -25.51 -7.00 -7.45
C PHE A 90 -26.32 -8.05 -6.69
N GLY A 91 -25.69 -8.78 -5.77
CA GLY A 91 -26.32 -9.83 -4.98
C GLY A 91 -27.43 -9.30 -4.08
N GLY A 92 -27.25 -8.12 -3.46
CA GLY A 92 -28.30 -7.49 -2.64
C GLY A 92 -29.53 -7.11 -3.45
N LEU A 93 -29.34 -6.48 -4.62
CA LEU A 93 -30.43 -6.08 -5.51
C LEU A 93 -31.13 -7.31 -6.12
N LEU A 94 -30.36 -8.28 -6.64
CA LEU A 94 -30.89 -9.52 -7.20
C LEU A 94 -31.60 -10.35 -6.13
N GLY A 95 -31.10 -10.40 -4.90
CA GLY A 95 -31.74 -11.06 -3.76
C GLY A 95 -33.09 -10.46 -3.42
N LEU A 96 -33.22 -9.13 -3.47
CA LEU A 96 -34.49 -8.45 -3.22
C LEU A 96 -35.52 -8.73 -4.33
N PHE A 97 -35.12 -8.59 -5.59
CA PHE A 97 -36.03 -8.84 -6.72
C PHE A 97 -36.43 -10.32 -6.83
N THR A 98 -35.49 -11.24 -6.62
CA THR A 98 -35.77 -12.68 -6.62
C THR A 98 -36.61 -13.09 -5.42
N GLY A 99 -36.38 -12.51 -4.23
CA GLY A 99 -37.19 -12.77 -3.04
C GLY A 99 -38.67 -12.43 -3.23
N PHE A 100 -38.99 -11.21 -3.70
CA PHE A 100 -40.38 -10.82 -4.00
C PHE A 100 -41.01 -11.69 -5.10
N SER A 101 -40.23 -12.00 -6.14
CA SER A 101 -40.70 -12.86 -7.24
C SER A 101 -40.94 -14.31 -6.78
N LEU A 102 -40.13 -14.84 -5.86
CA LEU A 102 -40.28 -16.20 -5.35
C LEU A 102 -41.46 -16.33 -4.38
N LEU A 103 -41.68 -15.34 -3.51
CA LEU A 103 -42.84 -15.33 -2.62
C LEU A 103 -44.15 -15.25 -3.42
N SER A 104 -44.20 -14.39 -4.45
CA SER A 104 -45.38 -14.33 -5.32
C SER A 104 -45.59 -15.61 -6.14
N LEU A 105 -44.51 -16.24 -6.64
CA LEU A 105 -44.60 -17.56 -7.29
C LEU A 105 -45.13 -18.63 -6.33
N ALA A 106 -44.63 -18.68 -5.09
CA ALA A 106 -45.08 -19.64 -4.08
C ALA A 106 -46.57 -19.48 -3.78
N GLU A 107 -47.07 -18.25 -3.72
CA GLU A 107 -48.49 -17.96 -3.51
C GLU A 107 -49.37 -18.42 -4.70
N ILE A 108 -48.89 -18.22 -5.94
CA ILE A 108 -49.58 -18.73 -7.14
C ILE A 108 -49.65 -20.25 -7.11
N VAL A 109 -48.55 -20.94 -6.78
CA VAL A 109 -48.51 -22.42 -6.68
C VAL A 109 -49.45 -22.91 -5.58
N TYR A 110 -49.49 -22.23 -4.43
CA TYR A 110 -50.42 -22.53 -3.35
C TYR A 110 -51.88 -22.38 -3.79
N PHE A 111 -52.23 -21.27 -4.45
CA PHE A 111 -53.60 -21.04 -4.93
C PHE A 111 -54.02 -22.05 -6.00
N LEU A 112 -53.13 -22.38 -6.95
CA LEU A 112 -53.39 -23.36 -7.99
C LEU A 112 -53.59 -24.77 -7.41
N SER A 113 -52.72 -25.20 -6.50
CA SER A 113 -52.81 -26.53 -5.88
C SER A 113 -54.09 -26.68 -5.05
N VAL A 114 -54.48 -25.66 -4.26
CA VAL A 114 -55.75 -25.69 -3.51
C VAL A 114 -56.97 -25.70 -4.45
N ARG A 115 -57.00 -24.85 -5.49
CA ARG A 115 -58.11 -24.86 -6.46
C ARG A 115 -58.23 -26.18 -7.21
N ILE A 116 -57.11 -26.71 -7.70
CA ILE A 116 -57.08 -27.99 -8.45
C ILE A 116 -57.50 -29.14 -7.53
N CYS A 117 -57.00 -29.18 -6.29
CA CYS A 117 -57.34 -30.24 -5.34
C CYS A 117 -58.82 -30.18 -4.92
N CYS A 118 -59.36 -28.99 -4.62
CA CYS A 118 -60.78 -28.81 -4.34
C CYS A 118 -61.68 -29.14 -5.55
N ASN A 119 -61.26 -28.77 -6.76
CA ASN A 119 -62.01 -29.05 -7.99
C ASN A 119 -61.98 -30.54 -8.37
N LEU A 120 -60.83 -31.21 -8.22
CA LEU A 120 -60.72 -32.66 -8.42
C LEU A 120 -61.51 -33.44 -7.35
N ARG A 121 -61.52 -32.98 -6.10
CA ARG A 121 -62.33 -33.59 -5.03
C ARG A 121 -63.84 -33.46 -5.30
N LEU A 122 -64.28 -32.41 -5.98
CA LEU A 122 -65.68 -32.21 -6.41
C LEU A 122 -66.05 -33.02 -7.66
N TYR A 123 -65.10 -33.27 -8.58
CA TYR A 123 -65.34 -34.05 -9.80
C TYR A 123 -65.22 -35.58 -9.60
N ASN A 124 -64.63 -36.02 -8.49
CA ASN A 124 -64.47 -37.44 -8.17
C ASN A 124 -65.58 -38.00 -7.27
N PHE A 125 -66.81 -37.48 -7.42
CA PHE A 125 -68.06 -37.99 -6.83
C PHE A 125 -69.16 -38.08 -7.89
#